data_AF-W0SIC4-F1
#
_entry.id   AF-W0SIC4-F1
#
_cell.length_a   1.000
_cell.length_b   1.000
_cell.length_c   1.000
_cell.angle_alpha   90.00
_cell.angle_beta   90.00
_cell.angle_gamma   90.00
#
_symmetry.space_group_name_H-M   'P 1'
#
loop_
_entity.id
_entity.type
_entity.pdbx_description
1 polymer ?
#
loop_
_entity_poly.entity_id
_entity_poly.type
_entity_poly.pdbx_seq_one_letter_code
_entity_poly.pdbx_strand_id
1 'polypeptide(L)'
;MILEALIAILIFSFGILAIVALQAVSVKLAGDAKYRSDASMLAEELLAEMWTSDRVPANMSALFATGADACTAQTAGVAAAATACAACTADPYSTACQSYPTYTTWFGYRSPPAATDPLPDRRTVAHSLPGTATNPPTVVVDTSAGATSGTVTVTVRWQAPNDGTPHAHTVTAQIR
;
A
#
# COMPACT_ATOMS: atom_id res chain seq x y z
N MET A 1 -5.80 -47.64 39.28
CA MET A 1 -5.60 -47.92 37.84
C MET A 1 -6.50 -47.07 36.93
N ILE A 2 -7.83 -47.04 37.10
CA ILE A 2 -8.71 -46.14 36.29
C ILE A 2 -8.57 -44.66 36.69
N LEU A 3 -8.37 -44.34 37.98
CA LEU A 3 -8.24 -42.96 38.45
C LEU A 3 -6.97 -42.28 37.94
N GLU A 4 -5.83 -42.99 37.91
CA GLU A 4 -4.60 -42.45 37.31
C GLU A 4 -4.77 -42.16 35.81
N ALA A 5 -5.46 -43.04 35.07
CA ALA A 5 -5.71 -42.85 33.65
C ALA A 5 -6.63 -41.64 33.37
N LEU A 6 -7.64 -41.41 34.21
CA LEU A 6 -8.54 -40.25 34.11
C LEU A 6 -7.80 -38.93 34.36
N ILE A 7 -6.91 -38.89 35.35
CA ILE A 7 -6.11 -37.70 35.65
C ILE A 7 -5.08 -37.44 34.54
N ALA A 8 -4.46 -38.49 33.99
CA ALA A 8 -3.51 -38.36 32.88
C ALA A 8 -4.18 -37.79 31.62
N ILE A 9 -5.36 -38.28 31.23
CA ILE A 9 -6.10 -37.75 30.09
C ILE A 9 -6.54 -36.30 30.32
N LEU A 10 -6.99 -35.95 31.53
CA LEU A 10 -7.36 -34.58 31.88
C LEU A 10 -6.20 -33.59 31.70
N ILE A 11 -5.04 -33.91 32.27
CA ILE A 11 -3.84 -33.06 32.17
C ILE A 11 -3.36 -32.99 30.72
N PHE A 12 -3.41 -34.11 30.00
CA PHE A 12 -3.02 -34.16 28.60
C PHE A 12 -3.94 -33.30 27.71
N SER A 13 -5.25 -33.32 27.95
CA SER A 13 -6.20 -32.45 27.26
C SER A 13 -5.92 -30.96 27.52
N PHE A 14 -5.60 -30.57 28.76
CA PHE A 14 -5.17 -29.19 29.06
C PHE A 14 -3.86 -28.83 28.37
N GLY A 15 -2.91 -29.76 28.28
CA GLY A 15 -1.66 -29.57 27.55
C GLY A 15 -1.88 -29.28 26.06
N ILE A 16 -2.79 -30.01 25.40
CA ILE A 16 -3.10 -29.78 23.99
C ILE A 16 -3.77 -28.42 23.78
N LEU A 17 -4.71 -28.03 24.65
CA LEU A 17 -5.36 -26.71 24.60
C LEU A 17 -4.33 -25.58 24.70
N ALA A 18 -3.37 -25.70 25.63
CA ALA A 18 -2.29 -24.72 25.79
C ALA A 18 -1.42 -24.59 24.53
N ILE A 19 -1.09 -25.72 23.89
CA ILE A 19 -0.29 -25.73 22.65
C ILE A 19 -1.05 -25.09 21.48
N VAL A 20 -2.35 -25.38 21.32
CA VAL A 20 -3.16 -24.78 20.25
C VAL A 20 -3.30 -23.27 20.45
N ALA A 21 -3.44 -22.80 21.70
CA ALA A 21 -3.45 -21.37 22.01
C ALA A 21 -2.13 -20.69 21.62
N LEU A 22 -0.98 -21.31 21.93
CA LEU A 22 0.33 -20.80 21.53
C LEU A 22 0.52 -20.80 20.01
N GLN A 23 0.02 -21.83 19.33
CA GLN A 23 0.04 -21.91 17.86
C GLN A 23 -0.78 -20.78 17.23
N ALA A 24 -1.97 -20.47 17.77
CA ALA A 24 -2.80 -19.37 17.28
C ALA A 24 -2.09 -18.00 17.41
N VAL A 25 -1.43 -17.75 18.54
CA VAL A 25 -0.66 -16.50 18.75
C VAL A 25 0.51 -16.41 17.76
N SER A 26 1.24 -17.50 17.55
CA SER A 26 2.36 -17.55 16.60
C SER A 26 1.91 -17.21 15.17
N VAL A 27 0.76 -17.74 14.73
CA VAL A 27 0.20 -17.45 13.41
C VAL A 27 -0.19 -15.97 13.28
N LYS A 28 -0.81 -15.39 14.32
CA LYS A 28 -1.13 -13.95 14.32
C LYS A 28 0.13 -13.10 14.19
N LEU A 29 1.14 -13.38 14.99
CA LEU A 29 2.42 -12.65 14.96
C LEU A 29 3.11 -12.75 13.59
N ALA A 30 3.05 -13.92 12.95
CA ALA A 30 3.58 -14.12 11.60
C ALA A 30 2.80 -13.30 10.54
N GLY A 31 1.47 -13.25 10.66
CA GLY A 31 0.62 -12.40 9.81
C GLY A 31 0.94 -10.92 9.98
N ASP A 32 1.05 -10.45 11.23
CA ASP A 32 1.38 -9.06 11.56
C ASP A 32 2.77 -8.67 11.01
N ALA A 33 3.76 -9.58 11.11
CA ALA A 33 5.07 -9.38 10.52
C ALA A 33 5.02 -9.31 8.99
N LYS A 34 4.20 -10.16 8.36
CA LYS A 34 4.01 -10.15 6.91
C LYS A 34 3.44 -8.82 6.42
N TYR A 35 2.38 -8.31 7.04
CA TYR A 35 1.79 -7.03 6.64
C TYR A 35 2.78 -5.87 6.76
N ARG A 36 3.66 -5.88 7.77
CA ARG A 36 4.73 -4.89 7.90
C ARG A 36 5.75 -4.97 6.76
N SER A 37 6.18 -6.18 6.40
CA SER A 37 7.10 -6.39 5.28
C SER A 37 6.49 -5.98 3.93
N ASP A 38 5.21 -6.32 3.72
CA ASP A 38 4.49 -5.92 2.51
C ASP A 38 4.33 -4.37 2.46
N ALA A 39 4.01 -3.73 3.59
CA ALA A 39 3.92 -2.27 3.69
C ALA A 39 5.26 -1.57 3.44
N SER A 40 6.37 -2.08 3.96
CA SER A 40 7.69 -1.52 3.68
C SER A 40 8.05 -1.66 2.20
N MET A 41 7.79 -2.82 1.59
CA MET A 41 8.08 -3.05 0.17
C MET A 41 7.30 -2.09 -0.73
N LEU A 42 6.02 -1.88 -0.44
CA LEU A 42 5.15 -0.97 -1.23
C LEU A 42 5.53 0.49 -1.08
N ALA A 43 5.99 0.90 0.11
CA ALA A 43 6.50 2.25 0.35
C ALA A 43 7.82 2.48 -0.40
N GLU A 44 8.73 1.51 -0.37
CA GLU A 44 10.00 1.58 -1.09
C GLU A 44 9.83 1.56 -2.61
N GLU A 45 8.88 0.77 -3.14
CA GLU A 45 8.53 0.79 -4.56
C GLU A 45 8.05 2.19 -5.00
N LEU A 46 7.15 2.81 -4.22
CA LEU A 46 6.66 4.16 -4.51
C LEU A 46 7.78 5.19 -4.45
N LEU A 47 8.66 5.11 -3.44
CA LEU A 47 9.82 5.98 -3.35
C LEU A 47 10.72 5.82 -4.58
N ALA A 48 11.04 4.59 -4.98
CA ALA A 48 11.84 4.30 -6.17
C ALA A 48 11.23 4.87 -7.46
N GLU A 49 9.91 4.80 -7.60
CA GLU A 49 9.17 5.39 -8.73
C GLU A 49 9.24 6.93 -8.74
N MET A 50 9.25 7.57 -7.56
CA MET A 50 9.48 9.01 -7.45
C MET A 50 10.93 9.40 -7.80
N TRP A 51 11.93 8.56 -7.51
CA TRP A 51 13.33 8.81 -7.91
C TRP A 51 13.55 8.78 -9.44
N THR A 52 12.73 8.03 -10.16
CA THR A 52 12.80 7.88 -11.63
C THR A 52 11.87 8.82 -12.39
N SER A 53 10.90 9.44 -11.69
CA SER A 53 10.00 10.45 -12.22
C SER A 53 10.61 11.87 -12.16
N ASP A 54 9.81 12.90 -12.45
CA ASP A 54 10.26 14.29 -12.31
C ASP A 54 10.57 14.61 -10.83
N ARG A 55 11.79 15.09 -10.57
CA ARG A 55 12.31 15.40 -9.23
C ARG A 55 12.07 16.83 -8.78
N VAL A 56 11.42 17.65 -9.62
CA VAL A 56 10.98 18.99 -9.22
C VAL A 56 9.92 18.82 -8.13
N PRO A 57 10.13 19.33 -6.89
CA PRO A 57 9.22 19.06 -5.78
C PRO A 57 7.76 19.45 -6.04
N ALA A 58 7.54 20.52 -6.83
CA ALA A 58 6.21 20.94 -7.25
C ALA A 58 5.53 19.95 -8.21
N ASN A 59 6.29 19.32 -9.10
CA ASN A 59 5.76 18.30 -10.01
C ASN A 59 5.54 16.98 -9.26
N MET A 60 6.44 16.62 -8.35
CA MET A 60 6.27 15.46 -7.47
C MET A 60 5.02 15.56 -6.61
N SER A 61 4.77 16.71 -5.99
CA SER A 61 3.56 16.91 -5.18
C SER A 61 2.29 16.80 -6.04
N ALA A 62 2.34 17.30 -7.26
CA ALA A 62 1.22 17.25 -8.20
C ALA A 62 0.96 15.84 -8.78
N LEU A 63 1.93 14.91 -8.71
CA LEU A 63 1.78 13.53 -9.21
C LEU A 63 1.53 12.50 -8.10
N PHE A 64 2.19 12.65 -6.95
CA PHE A 64 2.27 11.60 -5.92
C PHE A 64 1.63 11.96 -4.59
N ALA A 65 1.34 13.23 -4.31
CA ALA A 65 0.70 13.58 -3.04
C ALA A 65 -0.72 12.98 -2.95
N THR A 66 -1.22 12.77 -1.73
CA THR A 66 -2.61 12.38 -1.53
C THR A 66 -3.57 13.38 -2.11
N GLY A 67 -4.55 12.91 -2.88
CA GLY A 67 -5.51 13.79 -3.56
C GLY A 67 -4.92 14.53 -4.76
N ALA A 68 -3.71 14.17 -5.20
CA ALA A 68 -3.13 14.68 -6.43
C ALA A 68 -3.78 13.98 -7.63
N ASP A 69 -4.41 14.77 -8.50
CA ASP A 69 -4.85 14.33 -9.82
C ASP A 69 -3.67 14.47 -10.78
N ALA A 70 -2.77 13.49 -10.75
CA ALA A 70 -1.57 13.44 -11.60
C ALA A 70 -1.86 13.63 -13.10
N CYS A 71 -3.07 13.26 -13.52
CA CYS A 71 -3.57 13.53 -14.86
C CYS A 71 -3.53 15.04 -15.19
N THR A 72 -3.93 15.91 -14.27
CA THR A 72 -3.88 17.38 -14.49
C THR A 72 -2.45 17.93 -14.40
N ALA A 73 -1.63 17.37 -13.50
CA ALA A 73 -0.24 17.78 -13.29
C ALA A 73 0.63 17.54 -14.53
N GLN A 74 0.45 16.41 -15.22
CA GLN A 74 1.26 16.02 -16.38
C GLN A 74 0.91 16.79 -17.66
N THR A 75 -0.21 17.53 -17.67
CA THR A 75 -0.71 18.27 -18.84
C THR A 75 -0.22 19.70 -18.94
N ALA A 76 0.53 20.18 -17.95
CA ALA A 76 1.13 21.50 -17.89
C ALA A 76 2.33 21.67 -18.87
N GLY A 77 2.15 21.30 -20.15
CA GLY A 77 3.17 21.48 -21.19
C GLY A 77 3.03 20.66 -22.48
N VAL A 78 2.11 19.69 -22.56
CA VAL A 78 1.96 18.82 -23.73
C VAL A 78 0.48 18.54 -24.03
N ALA A 79 -0.04 19.12 -25.12
CA ALA A 79 -1.44 18.98 -25.54
C ALA A 79 -1.88 17.52 -25.76
N ALA A 80 -0.94 16.63 -26.11
CA ALA A 80 -1.21 15.18 -26.23
C ALA A 80 -1.50 14.51 -24.88
N ALA A 81 -0.91 14.98 -23.78
CA ALA A 81 -1.20 14.48 -22.44
C ALA A 81 -2.59 14.93 -21.95
N ALA A 82 -3.11 16.08 -22.44
CA ALA A 82 -4.39 16.63 -22.00
C ALA A 82 -5.59 15.77 -22.43
N THR A 83 -5.54 15.21 -23.64
CA THR A 83 -6.55 14.26 -24.12
C THR A 83 -6.47 12.92 -23.40
N ALA A 84 -5.26 12.45 -23.05
CA ALA A 84 -5.08 11.26 -22.24
C ALA A 84 -5.60 11.47 -20.80
N CYS A 85 -5.32 12.61 -20.18
CA CYS A 85 -5.83 13.02 -18.87
C CYS A 85 -7.37 13.08 -18.83
N ALA A 86 -8.00 13.67 -19.85
CA ALA A 86 -9.47 13.70 -19.96
C ALA A 86 -10.07 12.30 -20.17
N ALA A 87 -9.31 11.38 -20.79
CA ALA A 87 -9.71 9.97 -20.86
C ALA A 87 -9.59 9.26 -19.51
N CYS A 88 -8.62 9.64 -18.65
CA CYS A 88 -8.45 9.07 -17.31
C CYS A 88 -9.52 9.48 -16.31
N THR A 89 -10.10 10.67 -16.45
CA THR A 89 -11.23 11.09 -15.62
C THR A 89 -12.54 10.42 -16.02
N ALA A 90 -12.65 9.97 -17.28
CA ALA A 90 -13.81 9.23 -17.80
C ALA A 90 -13.69 7.71 -17.60
N ASP A 91 -12.48 7.16 -17.77
CA ASP A 91 -12.13 5.76 -17.51
C ASP A 91 -10.68 5.68 -16.98
N PRO A 92 -10.49 5.59 -15.64
CA PRO A 92 -9.17 5.52 -15.02
C PRO A 92 -8.41 4.22 -15.36
N TYR A 93 -9.05 3.25 -16.02
CA TYR A 93 -8.45 1.97 -16.39
C TYR A 93 -7.89 1.95 -17.83
N SER A 94 -8.16 2.97 -18.64
CA SER A 94 -7.68 2.99 -20.03
C SER A 94 -6.15 2.94 -20.11
N THR A 95 -5.61 2.25 -21.12
CA THR A 95 -4.16 2.07 -21.32
C THR A 95 -3.40 3.40 -21.47
N ALA A 96 -4.10 4.49 -21.85
CA ALA A 96 -3.55 5.85 -21.88
C ALA A 96 -3.17 6.40 -20.49
N CYS A 97 -3.82 5.91 -19.43
CA CYS A 97 -3.62 6.35 -18.04
C CYS A 97 -2.58 5.52 -17.30
N GLN A 98 -2.33 4.29 -17.77
CA GLN A 98 -1.36 3.36 -17.20
C GLN A 98 0.10 3.77 -17.47
N SER A 99 0.32 4.80 -18.30
CA SER A 99 1.63 5.35 -18.64
C SER A 99 2.12 6.40 -17.63
N TYR A 100 1.27 6.80 -16.68
CA TYR A 100 1.59 7.85 -15.72
C TYR A 100 1.62 7.28 -14.30
N PRO A 101 2.76 7.35 -13.61
CA PRO A 101 2.84 6.92 -12.22
C PRO A 101 2.14 7.96 -11.35
N THR A 102 1.06 7.57 -10.68
CA THR A 102 0.24 8.45 -9.86
C THR A 102 0.01 7.84 -8.49
N TYR A 103 -0.34 8.67 -7.50
CA TYR A 103 -0.88 8.19 -6.22
C TYR A 103 -2.02 7.17 -6.44
N THR A 104 -2.91 7.44 -7.39
CA THR A 104 -4.10 6.61 -7.66
C THR A 104 -3.78 5.27 -8.32
N THR A 105 -2.69 5.13 -9.08
CA THR A 105 -2.26 3.86 -9.68
C THR A 105 -1.50 2.97 -8.70
N TRP A 106 -0.76 3.57 -7.76
CA TRP A 106 -0.13 2.85 -6.65
C TRP A 106 -1.17 2.38 -5.61
N PHE A 107 -2.15 3.23 -5.29
CA PHE A 107 -3.22 2.90 -4.34
C PHE A 107 -4.33 2.02 -4.95
N GLY A 108 -4.74 2.32 -6.18
CA GLY A 108 -6.00 1.89 -6.77
C GLY A 108 -6.11 0.39 -6.99
N TYR A 109 -7.33 -0.10 -6.99
CA TYR A 109 -7.67 -1.47 -7.37
C TYR A 109 -7.38 -1.63 -8.86
N ARG A 110 -6.37 -2.43 -9.27
CA ARG A 110 -6.46 -3.04 -10.60
C ARG A 110 -7.64 -4.00 -10.47
N SER A 111 -8.75 -3.71 -11.14
CA SER A 111 -9.73 -4.76 -11.43
C SER A 111 -8.93 -5.96 -11.97
N PRO A 112 -9.30 -7.22 -11.65
CA PRO A 112 -8.68 -8.36 -12.33
C PRO A 112 -8.76 -8.06 -13.84
N PRO A 113 -7.66 -8.20 -14.58
CA PRO A 113 -7.65 -7.83 -15.98
C PRO A 113 -8.81 -8.57 -16.65
N ALA A 114 -9.56 -7.87 -17.50
CA ALA A 114 -10.23 -8.59 -18.58
C ALA A 114 -9.18 -9.53 -19.19
N ALA A 115 -9.52 -10.81 -19.39
CA ALA A 115 -8.58 -11.90 -19.69
C ALA A 115 -7.68 -11.71 -20.94
N THR A 116 -7.74 -10.54 -21.57
CA THR A 116 -7.06 -10.11 -22.80
C THR A 116 -5.98 -9.05 -22.60
N ASP A 117 -5.70 -8.56 -21.38
CA ASP A 117 -4.61 -7.60 -21.14
C ASP A 117 -3.25 -8.32 -20.90
N PRO A 118 -2.22 -8.11 -21.73
CA PRO A 118 -0.92 -8.78 -21.62
C PRO A 118 0.03 -8.19 -20.56
N LEU A 119 -0.38 -7.17 -19.80
CA LEU A 119 0.49 -6.52 -18.80
C LEU A 119 0.52 -7.28 -17.46
N PRO A 120 1.70 -7.35 -16.78
CA PRO A 120 1.81 -7.98 -15.47
C PRO A 120 0.98 -7.24 -14.41
N ASP A 121 0.27 -8.00 -13.57
CA ASP A 121 -0.53 -7.50 -12.45
C ASP A 121 0.37 -6.81 -11.42
N ARG A 122 0.31 -5.47 -11.37
CA ARG A 122 1.05 -4.67 -10.39
C ARG A 122 0.34 -4.83 -9.03
N ARG A 123 1.04 -5.34 -8.01
CA ARG A 123 0.45 -5.50 -6.66
C ARG A 123 0.10 -4.14 -6.10
N THR A 124 -1.20 -3.87 -5.98
CA THR A 124 -1.70 -2.59 -5.46
C THR A 124 -1.84 -2.64 -3.95
N VAL A 125 -1.69 -1.50 -3.28
CA VAL A 125 -1.83 -1.39 -1.82
C VAL A 125 -3.17 -1.93 -1.33
N ALA A 126 -4.24 -1.68 -2.10
CA ALA A 126 -5.58 -2.15 -1.80
C ALA A 126 -5.74 -3.69 -1.80
N HIS A 127 -4.93 -4.41 -2.58
CA HIS A 127 -4.96 -5.88 -2.66
C HIS A 127 -3.97 -6.56 -1.72
N SER A 128 -2.88 -5.87 -1.35
CA SER A 128 -1.82 -6.42 -0.51
C SER A 128 -2.09 -6.26 0.98
N LEU A 129 -2.81 -5.21 1.38
CA LEU A 129 -3.01 -4.85 2.77
C LEU A 129 -4.50 -4.71 3.13
N PRO A 130 -4.98 -5.37 4.20
CA PRO A 130 -6.37 -5.30 4.61
C PRO A 130 -6.71 -3.93 5.21
N GLY A 131 -7.97 -3.49 5.06
CA GLY A 131 -8.49 -2.26 5.69
C GLY A 131 -8.02 -0.93 5.08
N THR A 132 -7.26 -0.98 3.99
CA THR A 132 -6.70 0.18 3.25
C THR A 132 -7.77 1.05 2.58
N ALA A 133 -8.90 0.48 2.15
CA ALA A 133 -10.01 1.25 1.59
C ALA A 133 -10.63 2.21 2.63
N THR A 134 -10.72 1.77 3.89
CA THR A 134 -11.23 2.58 5.01
C THR A 134 -10.16 3.50 5.58
N ASN A 135 -8.88 3.09 5.51
CA ASN A 135 -7.74 3.83 6.02
C ASN A 135 -6.71 4.00 4.90
N PRO A 136 -6.92 4.94 3.96
CA PRO A 136 -6.04 5.09 2.81
C PRO A 136 -4.62 5.49 3.25
N PRO A 137 -3.59 5.02 2.53
CA PRO A 137 -2.22 5.47 2.73
C PRO A 137 -2.10 6.96 2.38
N THR A 138 -1.16 7.65 3.00
CA THR A 138 -0.92 9.07 2.76
C THR A 138 0.47 9.36 2.23
N VAL A 139 0.59 10.29 1.29
CA VAL A 139 1.86 10.73 0.71
C VAL A 139 1.89 12.26 0.79
N VAL A 140 2.92 12.77 1.44
CA VAL A 140 3.14 14.21 1.63
C VAL A 140 4.48 14.57 1.03
N VAL A 141 4.49 15.58 0.16
CA VAL A 141 5.72 16.11 -0.45
C VAL A 141 5.92 17.53 0.09
N ASP A 142 7.06 17.78 0.72
CA ASP A 142 7.43 19.11 1.19
C ASP A 142 7.95 19.94 0.01
N THR A 143 7.16 20.95 -0.38
CA THR A 143 7.50 21.92 -1.42
C THR A 143 7.93 23.27 -0.84
N SER A 144 8.09 23.39 0.48
CA SER A 144 8.52 24.65 1.11
C SER A 144 9.94 24.99 0.68
N ALA A 145 10.20 26.28 0.44
CA ALA A 145 11.53 26.74 0.06
C ALA A 145 12.49 26.56 1.25
N GLY A 146 13.56 25.78 1.06
CA GLY A 146 14.54 25.53 2.12
C GLY A 146 15.16 24.14 2.06
N ALA A 147 15.86 23.77 3.13
CA ALA A 147 16.59 22.51 3.23
C ALA A 147 15.70 21.25 3.19
N THR A 148 14.41 21.38 3.51
CA THR A 148 13.44 20.28 3.52
C THR A 148 12.71 20.10 2.19
N SER A 149 12.91 21.00 1.22
CA SER A 149 12.30 20.88 -0.11
C SER A 149 12.69 19.56 -0.77
N GLY A 150 11.68 18.85 -1.31
CA GLY A 150 11.84 17.52 -1.90
C GLY A 150 11.81 16.37 -0.88
N THR A 151 11.52 16.65 0.39
CA THR A 151 11.25 15.59 1.38
C THR A 151 9.89 14.98 1.12
N VAL A 152 9.85 13.67 0.91
CA VAL A 152 8.62 12.89 0.72
C VAL A 152 8.42 11.97 1.92
N THR A 153 7.23 12.05 2.51
CA THR A 153 6.78 11.18 3.59
C THR A 153 5.63 10.32 3.09
N VAL A 154 5.87 9.01 3.02
CA VAL A 154 4.88 8.00 2.66
C VAL A 154 4.44 7.29 3.94
N THR A 155 3.13 7.23 4.19
CA THR A 155 2.52 6.50 5.31
C THR A 155 1.55 5.47 4.77
N VAL A 156 1.92 4.20 4.88
CA VAL A 156 1.05 3.07 4.54
C VAL A 156 0.26 2.65 5.78
N ARG A 157 -1.06 2.45 5.64
CA ARG A 157 -1.93 2.03 6.74
C ARG A 157 -2.61 0.71 6.40
N TRP A 158 -2.79 -0.15 7.39
CA TRP A 158 -3.53 -1.41 7.25
C TRP A 158 -4.26 -1.75 8.55
N GLN A 159 -5.35 -2.49 8.45
CA GLN A 159 -6.12 -2.97 9.59
C GLN A 159 -6.50 -4.42 9.34
N ALA A 160 -5.97 -5.33 10.16
CA ALA A 160 -6.36 -6.73 10.08
C ALA A 160 -7.85 -6.89 10.41
N PRO A 161 -8.57 -7.90 9.86
CA PRO A 161 -10.01 -8.05 10.07
C PRO A 161 -10.45 -8.12 11.54
N ASN A 162 -9.56 -8.58 12.43
CA ASN A 162 -9.82 -8.74 13.86
C ASN A 162 -9.19 -7.64 14.72
N ASP A 163 -8.55 -6.63 14.13
CA ASP A 163 -7.96 -5.50 14.88
C ASP A 163 -8.94 -4.33 14.96
N GLY A 164 -9.13 -3.77 16.15
CA GLY A 164 -9.97 -2.59 16.39
C GLY A 164 -9.32 -1.26 15.99
N THR A 165 -8.00 -1.25 15.76
CA THR A 165 -7.22 -0.05 15.47
C THR A 165 -6.36 -0.27 14.21
N PRO A 166 -6.31 0.69 13.27
CA PRO A 166 -5.40 0.60 12.13
C PRO A 166 -3.93 0.76 12.56
N HIS A 167 -3.07 -0.01 11.91
CA HIS A 167 -1.61 0.12 11.98
C HIS A 167 -1.10 1.04 10.89
N ALA A 168 0.09 1.61 11.11
CA ALA A 168 0.75 2.47 10.14
C ALA A 168 2.25 2.18 10.06
N HIS A 169 2.80 2.32 8.86
CA HIS A 169 4.23 2.32 8.58
C HIS A 169 4.58 3.57 7.79
N THR A 170 5.56 4.33 8.25
CA THR A 170 5.96 5.61 7.64
C THR A 170 7.41 5.54 7.20
N VAL A 171 7.66 5.92 5.95
CA VAL A 171 9.01 6.08 5.37
C VAL A 171 9.15 7.50 4.88
N THR A 172 10.31 8.11 5.16
CA THR A 172 10.65 9.46 4.69
C THR A 172 11.93 9.38 3.87
N ALA A 173 11.90 9.95 2.68
CA ALA A 173 13.07 10.09 1.82
C ALA A 173 13.18 11.53 1.33
N GLN A 174 14.39 11.95 0.98
CA GLN A 174 14.62 13.27 0.40
C GLN A 174 15.10 13.08 -1.03
N ILE A 175 14.31 13.58 -1.98
CA ILE A 175 14.55 13.44 -3.42
C ILE A 175 15.03 14.80 -3.95
N ARG A 176 16.19 14.82 -4.60
CA ARG A 176 16.83 16.01 -5.19
C ARG A 176 17.33 15.73 -6.60
#